data_AF-A0A352V654-F1
#
_entry.id   AF-A0A352V654-F1
#
_cell.length_a   1.000
_cell.length_b   1.000
_cell.length_c   1.000
_cell.angle_alpha   90.00
_cell.angle_beta   90.00
_cell.angle_gamma   90.00
#
_symmetry.space_group_name_H-M   'P 1'
#
loop_
_entity.id
_entity.type
_entity.pdbx_description
1 polymer ?
#
loop_
_entity_poly.entity_id
_entity_poly.type
_entity_poly.pdbx_seq_one_letter_code
_entity_poly.pdbx_strand_id
1 'polypeptide(L)' 'MKKYIIHPGYIVSKTDRQRHYIGVAQLIHLYRVNPKECIANADDFYKGYNQADYIHLYPRFDGDYTIKNERI' A
#
# COMPACT_ATOMS: atom_id res chain seq x y z
N MET A 1 13.19 9.88 -3.29
CA MET A 1 12.08 10.03 -4.27
C MET A 1 10.90 9.24 -3.75
N LYS A 2 9.66 9.71 -3.95
CA LYS A 2 8.47 8.92 -3.62
C LYS A 2 8.30 7.80 -4.65
N LYS A 3 7.93 6.61 -4.20
CA LYS A 3 7.80 5.39 -5.03
C LYS A 3 6.48 4.67 -4.82
N TYR A 4 5.89 4.80 -3.62
CA TYR A 4 4.72 4.02 -3.22
C TYR A 4 3.53 4.92 -2.90
N ILE A 5 2.35 4.56 -3.38
CA ILE A 5 1.07 5.15 -2.95
C ILE A 5 0.36 4.12 -2.06
N ILE A 6 0.01 4.52 -0.84
CA ILE A 6 -0.62 3.68 0.17
C ILE A 6 -2.12 3.92 0.15
N HIS A 7 -2.90 2.85 0.04
CA HIS A 7 -4.36 2.90 0.02
C HIS A 7 -4.93 2.12 1.21
N PRO A 8 -5.13 2.76 2.37
CA PRO A 8 -5.79 2.15 3.51
C PRO A 8 -7.17 1.62 3.15
N GLY A 9 -7.58 0.52 3.76
CA GLY A 9 -8.87 -0.07 3.43
C GLY A 9 -9.24 -1.27 4.28
N TYR A 10 -10.47 -1.71 4.08
CA TYR A 10 -10.97 -2.93 4.70
C TYR A 10 -10.61 -4.15 3.84
N ILE A 11 -10.26 -5.24 4.51
CA ILE A 11 -10.07 -6.54 3.89
C ILE A 11 -10.74 -7.61 4.74
N VAL A 12 -11.19 -8.70 4.13
CA VAL A 12 -11.55 -9.92 4.85
C VAL A 12 -10.28 -10.77 4.94
N SER A 13 -9.85 -11.17 6.12
CA SER A 13 -8.64 -12.00 6.26
C SER A 13 -8.96 -13.45 5.87
N LYS A 14 -8.11 -14.06 5.05
CA LYS A 14 -8.22 -15.49 4.70
C LYS A 14 -8.08 -16.40 5.92
N THR A 15 -7.32 -15.96 6.93
CA THR A 15 -6.94 -16.78 8.09
C THR A 15 -8.08 -16.91 9.10
N ASP A 16 -8.76 -15.82 9.40
CA ASP A 16 -9.80 -15.76 10.46
C ASP A 16 -11.22 -15.52 9.91
N ARG A 17 -11.35 -15.22 8.61
CA ARG A 17 -12.61 -14.85 7.93
C ARG A 17 -13.29 -13.61 8.51
N GLN A 18 -12.55 -12.77 9.23
CA GLN A 18 -13.03 -11.52 9.80
C GLN A 18 -12.62 -10.33 8.94
N ARG A 19 -13.40 -9.24 9.06
CA ARG A 19 -13.12 -7.98 8.38
C ARG A 19 -12.19 -7.13 9.24
N HIS A 20 -11.03 -6.78 8.69
CA HIS A 20 -10.02 -5.93 9.31
C HIS A 20 -9.86 -4.64 8.52
N TYR A 21 -9.74 -3.50 9.21
CA TYR A 21 -9.26 -2.26 8.60
C TYR A 21 -7.74 -2.20 8.71
N ILE A 22 -7.05 -2.01 7.59
CA ILE A 22 -5.61 -1.84 7.57
C ILE A 22 -5.28 -0.39 7.21
N GLY A 23 -4.68 0.31 8.17
CA GLY A 23 -4.25 1.70 8.03
C GLY A 23 -2.91 1.88 7.30
N VAL A 24 -2.54 3.12 7.04
CA VAL A 24 -1.30 3.52 6.35
C VAL A 24 -0.05 2.89 7.01
N ALA A 25 0.11 3.11 8.31
CA ALA A 25 1.30 2.64 9.04
C ALA A 25 1.42 1.10 9.03
N GLN A 26 0.27 0.41 9.10
CA GLN A 26 0.23 -1.04 9.00
C GLN A 26 0.62 -1.52 7.62
N LEU A 27 0.12 -0.91 6.54
CA LEU A 27 0.52 -1.27 5.17
C LEU A 27 2.00 -1.05 4.94
N ILE A 28 2.56 0.07 5.40
CA ILE A 28 4.00 0.35 5.29
C ILE A 28 4.82 -0.75 5.99
N HIS A 29 4.40 -1.16 7.19
CA HIS A 29 5.04 -2.24 7.93
C HIS A 29 4.92 -3.59 7.22
N LEU A 30 3.72 -3.95 6.76
CA LEU A 30 3.43 -5.21 6.08
C LEU A 30 4.22 -5.36 4.78
N TYR A 31 4.26 -4.31 3.96
CA TYR A 31 5.03 -4.26 2.72
C TYR A 31 6.53 -4.02 2.92
N ARG A 32 6.98 -3.74 4.16
CA ARG A 32 8.38 -3.48 4.53
C ARG A 32 9.02 -2.36 3.70
N VAL A 33 8.24 -1.33 3.35
CA VAL A 33 8.71 -0.18 2.56
C VAL A 33 9.16 0.96 3.45
N ASN A 34 10.02 1.84 2.92
CA ASN A 34 10.46 3.01 3.66
C ASN A 34 9.32 4.05 3.72
N PRO A 35 8.89 4.50 4.92
CA PRO A 35 7.84 5.53 5.05
C PRO A 35 8.17 6.82 4.28
N LYS A 36 9.45 7.18 4.16
CA LYS A 36 9.90 8.36 3.41
C LYS A 36 9.62 8.25 1.91
N GLU A 37 9.52 7.03 1.37
CA GLU A 37 9.21 6.76 -0.03
C GLU A 37 7.69 6.61 -0.28
N CYS A 38 6.87 6.67 0.77
CA CYS A 38 5.43 6.47 0.71
C CYS A 38 4.65 7.78 0.63
N ILE A 39 3.49 7.72 -0.03
CA ILE A 39 2.47 8.78 -0.12
C ILE A 39 1.17 8.17 0.42
N ALA A 40 0.51 8.83 1.38
CA ALA A 40 -0.63 8.28 2.11
C ALA A 40 -1.94 9.07 1.96
N ASN A 41 -1.88 10.33 1.52
CA ASN A 41 -3.05 11.18 1.31
C ASN A 41 -3.28 11.31 -0.20
N ALA A 42 -4.23 10.55 -0.72
CA ALA A 42 -4.52 10.51 -2.13
C ALA A 42 -5.28 11.77 -2.60
N ASP A 43 -6.16 12.33 -1.75
CA ASP A 43 -7.07 13.44 -2.12
C ASP A 43 -6.35 14.73 -2.57
N ASP A 44 -5.19 15.06 -2.00
CA ASP A 44 -4.44 16.27 -2.38
C ASP A 44 -3.45 16.04 -3.54
N PHE A 45 -3.08 14.79 -3.84
CA PHE A 45 -1.98 14.46 -4.76
C PHE A 45 -2.42 13.99 -6.16
N TYR A 46 -3.71 13.72 -6.37
CA TYR A 46 -4.24 13.46 -7.71
C TYR A 46 -4.07 14.65 -8.68
N LYS A 47 -3.77 15.84 -8.16
CA LYS A 47 -3.46 17.03 -8.97
C LYS A 47 -1.96 17.11 -9.27
N GLY A 48 -1.54 16.56 -10.41
CA GLY A 48 -0.22 16.83 -11.01
C GLY A 48 0.77 15.67 -11.03
N TYR A 49 0.43 14.50 -10.46
CA TYR A 49 1.26 13.29 -10.55
C TYR A 49 0.57 12.24 -11.42
N ASN A 50 1.34 11.60 -12.29
CA ASN A 50 0.87 10.44 -13.04
C ASN A 50 0.90 9.21 -12.12
N GLN A 51 -0.27 8.66 -11.81
CA GLN A 51 -0.40 7.51 -10.92
C GLN A 51 0.35 6.28 -11.45
N ALA A 52 0.49 6.16 -12.78
CA ALA A 52 1.20 5.05 -13.41
C ALA A 52 2.70 4.98 -13.06
N ASP A 53 3.28 6.06 -12.56
CA ASP A 53 4.70 6.12 -12.19
C ASP A 53 4.97 5.54 -10.78
N TYR A 54 3.91 5.18 -10.04
CA TYR A 54 4.01 4.71 -8.66
C TYR A 54 3.55 3.27 -8.49
N ILE A 55 4.08 2.60 -7.46
CA ILE A 55 3.59 1.29 -7.03
C ILE A 55 2.49 1.51 -6.00
N HIS A 56 1.30 1.00 -6.30
CA HIS A 56 0.14 1.12 -5.41
C HIS A 56 0.10 -0.05 -4.41
N LEU A 57 0.02 0.26 -3.12
CA LEU A 57 0.02 -0.69 -2.03
C LEU A 57 -1.36 -0.70 -1.37
N TYR A 58 -2.02 -1.87 -1.41
CA TYR A 58 -3.37 -2.09 -0.90
C TYR A 58 -3.37 -3.20 0.16
N PRO A 59 -4.36 -3.24 1.06
CA PRO A 59 -4.65 -4.40 1.88
C PRO A 59 -4.83 -5.63 1.00
N ARG A 60 -4.22 -6.76 1.38
CA ARG A 60 -4.28 -8.00 0.61
C ARG A 60 -4.99 -9.11 1.38
N PHE A 61 -5.94 -9.75 0.72
CA PHE A 61 -6.73 -10.86 1.28
C PHE A 61 -5.86 -12.08 1.62
N ASP A 62 -4.89 -12.38 0.75
CA ASP A 62 -4.01 -13.53 0.85
C ASP A 62 -2.93 -13.39 1.94
N GLY A 63 -2.77 -12.18 2.50
CA GLY A 63 -1.74 -11.89 3.48
C GLY A 63 -0.31 -11.82 2.90
N ASP A 64 -0.15 -11.92 1.58
CA ASP A 64 1.16 -11.88 0.94
C ASP A 64 1.52 -10.46 0.52
N TYR A 65 2.23 -9.78 1.40
CA TYR A 65 2.71 -8.41 1.21
C TYR A 65 4.10 -8.33 0.55
N THR A 66 4.52 -9.39 -0.15
CA THR A 66 5.81 -9.39 -0.85
C THR A 66 5.76 -8.50 -2.09
N ILE A 67 6.64 -7.50 -2.16
CA ILE A 67 6.86 -6.72 -3.38
C ILE A 67 7.81 -7.51 -4.28
N LYS A 68 7.30 -8.05 -5.38
CA LYS A 68 8.14 -8.61 -6.44
C LYS A 68 8.79 -7.44 -7.18
N ASN A 69 9.97 -7.04 -6.72
CA ASN A 69 10.81 -6.09 -7.43
C ASN A 69 11.44 -6.78 -8.65
N GLU A 70 10.69 -6.90 -9.76
CA GLU A 70 11.30 -7.12 -11.07
C GLU A 70 11.71 -5.76 -11.64
N ARG A 71 12.88 -5.28 -11.21
CA ARG A 71 13.71 -4.28 -11.89
C ARG A 71 15.03 -4.14 -11.13
N ILE A 72 16.00 -4.94 -11.59
CA ILE A 72 17.44 -4.80 -11.34
C ILE A 72 17.94 -3.60 -12.14
#